data_AF-A0A955RJW3-F1
#
_entry.id   AF-A0A955RJW3-F1
#
_cell.length_a   1.000
_cell.length_b   1.000
_cell.length_c   1.000
_cell.angle_alpha   90.00
_cell.angle_beta   90.00
_cell.angle_gamma   90.00
#
_symmetry.space_group_name_H-M   'P 1'
#
loop_
_entity.id
_entity.type
_entity.pdbx_description
1 polymer ?
#
loop_
_entity_poly.entity_id
_entity_poly.type
_entity_poly.pdbx_seq_one_letter_code
_entity_poly.pdbx_strand_id
1 'polypeptide(L)'
;RLHSEFLGALSYSYLTSKNRIQKFYQTAVYLFSNNYWDVPSIIRTWSMSLSMPVLASSVTHRKNRETWSCYSINLGVMKKVNYWDTSICIDDTPFFWRPFDFFNGEFECEVFYIPLFADAVYHPNKITNLIEQYHQLVRWGWGIISFPIACKVLLENKNIPLSKKFKKLGVMFELFVVVKIAAILFAVSLPILFLIHQDFGGHVYLYSLPKTLSVLMTLLTCCMIPMLYIKYQLLPSHPSDWNKFKQVGHFLIEVPLHFVILYTYAFIPFLIGPLMMMLGKNYEYKIIKKF
;
A
#
# COMPACT_ATOMS: atom_id res chain seq x y z
N ARG A 1 -5.01 5.57 -17.33
CA ARG A 1 -5.65 6.78 -17.89
C ARG A 1 -5.71 7.93 -16.87
N LEU A 2 -5.34 9.14 -17.28
CA LEU A 2 -5.48 10.36 -16.47
C LEU A 2 -6.87 10.98 -16.68
N HIS A 3 -7.43 11.63 -15.66
CA HIS A 3 -8.58 12.52 -15.82
C HIS A 3 -8.19 13.76 -16.67
N SER A 4 -9.14 14.36 -17.41
CA SER A 4 -8.87 15.52 -18.28
C SER A 4 -8.18 16.66 -17.52
N GLU A 5 -8.70 16.98 -16.34
CA GLU A 5 -8.16 18.03 -15.46
C GLU A 5 -6.93 17.62 -14.65
N PHE A 6 -6.39 16.40 -14.82
CA PHE A 6 -5.28 15.93 -14.00
C PHE A 6 -4.04 16.81 -14.13
N LEU A 7 -3.62 17.11 -15.36
CA LEU A 7 -2.45 17.95 -15.62
C LEU A 7 -2.70 19.43 -15.27
N GLY A 8 -3.94 19.91 -15.43
CA GLY A 8 -4.35 21.24 -14.98
C GLY A 8 -4.27 21.38 -13.46
N ALA A 9 -4.82 20.44 -12.71
CA ALA A 9 -4.77 20.43 -11.25
C ALA A 9 -3.34 20.24 -10.71
N LEU A 10 -2.53 19.39 -11.35
CA LEU A 10 -1.12 19.26 -11.04
C LEU A 10 -0.37 20.58 -11.23
N SER A 11 -0.58 21.24 -12.38
CA SER A 11 0.05 22.53 -12.69
C SER A 11 -0.38 23.62 -11.70
N TYR A 12 -1.67 23.70 -11.41
CA TYR A 12 -2.23 24.61 -10.41
C TYR A 12 -1.62 24.36 -9.03
N SER A 13 -1.57 23.10 -8.58
CA SER A 13 -0.96 22.71 -7.31
C SER A 13 0.53 23.10 -7.26
N TYR A 14 1.27 22.87 -8.34
CA TYR A 14 2.68 23.24 -8.44
C TYR A 14 2.91 24.76 -8.37
N LEU A 15 2.11 25.54 -9.10
CA LEU A 15 2.27 27.00 -9.18
C LEU A 15 1.82 27.71 -7.90
N THR A 16 0.84 27.17 -7.18
CA THR A 16 0.32 27.76 -5.93
C THR A 16 1.04 27.27 -4.68
N SER A 17 1.83 26.21 -4.77
CA SER A 17 2.58 25.66 -3.64
C SER A 17 3.74 26.56 -3.21
N LYS A 18 3.76 26.92 -1.92
CA LYS A 18 4.97 27.41 -1.26
C LYS A 18 6.05 26.33 -1.29
N ASN A 19 7.31 26.74 -1.49
CA ASN A 19 8.47 25.85 -1.59
C ASN A 19 8.27 24.71 -2.62
N ARG A 20 7.64 24.98 -3.78
CA ARG A 20 7.32 23.99 -4.83
C ARG A 20 8.47 23.06 -5.29
N ILE A 21 9.72 23.49 -5.12
CA ILE A 21 10.90 22.68 -5.47
C ILE A 21 11.13 21.58 -4.42
N GLN A 22 10.75 21.81 -3.16
CA GLN A 22 10.88 20.90 -2.02
C GLN A 22 9.68 19.94 -1.90
N LYS A 23 8.95 19.71 -2.98
CA LYS A 23 7.72 18.93 -2.96
C LYS A 23 7.65 17.95 -4.12
N PHE A 24 7.00 16.83 -3.87
CA PHE A 24 6.44 15.98 -4.91
C PHE A 24 4.92 16.05 -4.87
N TYR A 25 4.30 15.86 -6.02
CA TYR A 25 2.88 16.07 -6.22
C TYR A 25 2.23 14.74 -6.53
N GLN A 26 1.17 14.40 -5.80
CA GLN A 26 0.49 13.13 -5.96
C GLN A 26 -1.01 13.27 -5.76
N THR A 27 -1.79 12.53 -6.55
CA THR A 27 -3.23 12.47 -6.35
C THR A 27 -3.61 11.65 -5.11
N ALA A 28 -4.61 12.10 -4.37
CA ALA A 28 -5.26 11.30 -3.33
C ALA A 28 -6.15 10.19 -3.92
N VAL A 29 -6.68 10.41 -5.13
CA VAL A 29 -7.72 9.59 -5.74
C VAL A 29 -7.07 8.68 -6.79
N TYR A 30 -6.28 7.72 -6.31
CA TYR A 30 -5.65 6.70 -7.14
C TYR A 30 -6.57 5.48 -7.24
N LEU A 31 -7.23 5.27 -8.38
CA LEU A 31 -8.23 4.22 -8.57
C LEU A 31 -7.73 3.16 -9.55
N PHE A 32 -7.95 1.88 -9.26
CA PHE A 32 -7.63 0.78 -10.18
C PHE A 32 -8.88 0.35 -10.99
N SER A 33 -9.37 1.23 -11.85
CA SER A 33 -10.67 1.05 -12.53
C SER A 33 -10.63 0.86 -14.04
N ASN A 34 -9.48 0.99 -14.71
CA ASN A 34 -9.41 0.87 -16.18
C ASN A 34 -9.85 -0.51 -16.70
N ASN A 35 -9.34 -1.59 -16.07
CA ASN A 35 -9.56 -2.98 -16.45
C ASN A 35 -10.18 -3.80 -15.30
N TYR A 36 -10.94 -3.14 -14.42
CA TYR A 36 -11.47 -3.71 -13.18
C TYR A 36 -12.32 -4.97 -13.41
N TRP A 37 -13.14 -4.97 -14.46
CA TRP A 37 -14.00 -6.10 -14.80
C TRP A 37 -13.29 -7.20 -15.60
N ASP A 38 -12.12 -6.91 -16.15
CA ASP A 38 -11.37 -7.82 -17.04
C ASP A 38 -10.38 -8.71 -16.28
N VAL A 39 -10.08 -8.38 -15.02
CA VAL A 39 -9.17 -9.14 -14.17
C VAL A 39 -9.91 -10.13 -13.25
N PRO A 40 -9.25 -11.23 -12.83
CA PRO A 40 -9.79 -12.16 -11.83
C PRO A 40 -10.25 -11.44 -10.55
N SER A 41 -11.28 -12.00 -9.89
CA SER A 41 -11.87 -11.40 -8.68
C SER A 41 -10.84 -11.09 -7.58
N ILE A 42 -9.87 -11.98 -7.37
CA ILE A 42 -8.80 -11.79 -6.37
C ILE A 42 -8.01 -10.51 -6.66
N ILE A 43 -7.60 -10.31 -7.91
CA ILE A 43 -6.80 -9.15 -8.34
C ILE A 43 -7.63 -7.89 -8.25
N ARG A 44 -8.87 -7.94 -8.74
CA ARG A 44 -9.83 -6.86 -8.66
C ARG A 44 -10.01 -6.33 -7.24
N THR A 45 -10.29 -7.25 -6.31
CA THR A 45 -10.51 -6.94 -4.90
C THR A 45 -9.25 -6.39 -4.27
N TRP A 46 -8.09 -7.01 -4.52
CA TRP A 46 -6.81 -6.50 -4.04
C TRP A 46 -6.52 -5.09 -4.53
N SER A 47 -6.53 -4.87 -5.85
CA SER A 47 -6.17 -3.62 -6.49
C SER A 47 -7.10 -2.48 -6.05
N MET A 48 -8.41 -2.68 -6.01
CA MET A 48 -9.32 -1.63 -5.59
C MET A 48 -9.25 -1.36 -4.08
N SER A 49 -9.00 -2.37 -3.26
CA SER A 49 -8.79 -2.18 -1.83
C SER A 49 -7.53 -1.36 -1.53
N LEU A 50 -6.52 -1.35 -2.41
CA LEU A 50 -5.34 -0.51 -2.28
C LEU A 50 -5.63 1.00 -2.40
N SER A 51 -6.71 1.38 -3.07
CA SER A 51 -7.12 2.79 -3.16
C SER A 51 -7.53 3.38 -1.80
N MET A 52 -8.02 2.56 -0.87
CA MET A 52 -8.47 3.01 0.46
C MET A 52 -7.32 3.54 1.35
N PRO A 53 -6.23 2.78 1.62
CA PRO A 53 -5.12 3.29 2.41
C PRO A 53 -4.39 4.47 1.73
N VAL A 54 -4.39 4.52 0.39
CA VAL A 54 -3.85 5.67 -0.35
C VAL A 54 -4.67 6.93 -0.09
N LEU A 55 -5.99 6.83 -0.18
CA LEU A 55 -6.90 7.94 0.13
C LEU A 55 -6.78 8.35 1.61
N ALA A 56 -6.78 7.39 2.52
CA ALA A 56 -6.64 7.64 3.96
C ALA A 56 -5.33 8.37 4.28
N SER A 57 -4.19 7.84 3.83
CA SER A 57 -2.87 8.46 4.07
C SER A 57 -2.73 9.83 3.42
N SER A 58 -3.42 10.07 2.30
CA SER A 58 -3.49 11.38 1.64
C SER A 58 -4.17 12.45 2.49
N VAL A 59 -5.07 12.05 3.40
CA VAL A 59 -5.76 12.94 4.33
C VAL A 59 -5.05 13.01 5.68
N THR A 60 -4.72 11.86 6.29
CA THR A 60 -4.19 11.79 7.66
C THR A 60 -2.70 12.08 7.74
N HIS A 61 -1.92 11.69 6.72
CA HIS A 61 -0.46 11.84 6.71
C HIS A 61 0.04 12.70 5.55
N ARG A 62 -0.82 13.58 4.98
CA ARG A 62 -0.58 14.38 3.75
C ARG A 62 0.89 14.70 3.49
N LYS A 63 1.58 15.36 4.44
CA LYS A 63 2.97 15.84 4.28
C LYS A 63 4.05 14.77 4.47
N ASN A 64 3.78 13.70 5.22
CA ASN A 64 4.79 12.72 5.61
C ASN A 64 4.82 11.49 4.70
N ARG A 65 4.01 11.47 3.65
CA ARG A 65 3.98 10.38 2.66
C ARG A 65 5.30 10.29 1.91
N GLU A 66 5.64 9.07 1.54
CA GLU A 66 6.73 8.75 0.63
C GLU A 66 6.19 8.75 -0.81
N THR A 67 7.08 8.84 -1.79
CA THR A 67 6.72 8.74 -3.20
C THR A 67 6.19 7.34 -3.50
N TRP A 68 5.10 7.26 -4.26
CA TRP A 68 4.46 5.99 -4.58
C TRP A 68 3.76 6.03 -5.93
N SER A 69 4.05 5.05 -6.79
CA SER A 69 3.41 4.77 -8.07
C SER A 69 3.28 5.94 -9.05
N CYS A 70 2.33 6.85 -8.88
CA CYS A 70 2.12 8.01 -9.76
C CYS A 70 2.31 9.31 -8.98
N TYR A 71 3.46 9.94 -9.19
CA TYR A 71 3.81 11.24 -8.64
C TYR A 71 4.54 12.10 -9.67
N SER A 72 4.60 13.40 -9.41
CA SER A 72 5.34 14.36 -10.22
C SER A 72 6.32 15.13 -9.35
N ILE A 73 7.51 15.40 -9.88
CA ILE A 73 8.59 16.09 -9.18
C ILE A 73 9.29 17.05 -10.15
N ASN A 74 9.84 18.13 -9.61
CA ASN A 74 10.62 19.08 -10.38
C ASN A 74 11.87 18.40 -10.99
N LEU A 75 12.05 18.52 -12.32
CA LEU A 75 13.19 17.93 -13.04
C LEU A 75 14.56 18.44 -12.55
N GLY A 76 14.65 19.69 -12.11
CA GLY A 76 15.87 20.25 -11.52
C GLY A 76 16.25 19.56 -10.21
N VAL A 77 15.29 19.12 -9.41
CA VAL A 77 15.54 18.30 -8.22
C VAL A 77 16.05 16.93 -8.62
N MET A 78 15.39 16.28 -9.58
CA MET A 78 15.81 14.97 -10.10
C MET A 78 17.29 14.95 -10.52
N LYS A 79 17.72 16.00 -11.24
CA LYS A 79 19.11 16.17 -11.64
C LYS A 79 20.06 16.33 -10.44
N LYS A 80 19.66 17.09 -9.42
CA LYS A 80 20.47 17.34 -8.21
C LYS A 80 20.65 16.11 -7.34
N VAL A 81 19.64 15.23 -7.28
CA VAL A 81 19.65 14.02 -6.44
C VAL A 81 20.07 12.74 -7.17
N ASN A 82 20.53 12.91 -8.42
CA ASN A 82 20.98 11.83 -9.29
C ASN A 82 19.92 10.74 -9.56
N TYR A 83 18.68 11.17 -9.86
CA TYR A 83 17.57 10.30 -10.28
C TYR A 83 17.28 9.12 -9.33
N TRP A 84 16.55 8.10 -9.81
CA TRP A 84 16.28 6.86 -9.07
C TRP A 84 17.48 5.91 -9.15
N ASP A 85 17.57 5.03 -8.16
CA ASP A 85 18.60 4.01 -8.12
C ASP A 85 18.19 2.80 -8.95
N THR A 86 18.91 2.52 -10.04
CA THR A 86 18.61 1.39 -10.94
C THR A 86 19.03 0.04 -10.38
N SER A 87 19.79 0.01 -9.27
CA SER A 87 20.18 -1.24 -8.61
C SER A 87 19.08 -1.83 -7.73
N ILE A 88 18.07 -1.02 -7.38
CA ILE A 88 16.95 -1.40 -6.52
C ILE A 88 15.75 -1.73 -7.41
N CYS A 89 15.10 -2.87 -7.19
CA CYS A 89 13.95 -3.30 -8.01
C CYS A 89 12.67 -2.48 -7.78
N ILE A 90 12.70 -1.55 -6.82
CA ILE A 90 11.65 -0.61 -6.50
C ILE A 90 12.25 0.79 -6.54
N ASP A 91 11.72 1.56 -7.45
CA ASP A 91 12.22 2.86 -7.89
C ASP A 91 11.45 4.05 -7.29
N ASP A 92 10.24 3.82 -6.77
CA ASP A 92 9.37 4.89 -6.29
C ASP A 92 9.58 5.25 -4.81
N THR A 93 9.36 4.31 -3.89
CA THR A 93 9.37 4.58 -2.45
C THR A 93 10.77 4.86 -1.90
N PRO A 94 11.81 4.06 -2.21
CA PRO A 94 13.18 4.37 -1.82
C PRO A 94 13.68 5.71 -2.36
N PHE A 95 13.21 6.13 -3.54
CA PHE A 95 13.60 7.39 -4.15
C PHE A 95 13.27 8.60 -3.26
N PHE A 96 12.16 8.58 -2.50
CA PHE A 96 11.76 9.66 -1.58
C PHE A 96 12.91 10.14 -0.69
N TRP A 97 13.74 9.22 -0.21
CA TRP A 97 14.77 9.49 0.77
C TRP A 97 15.94 10.32 0.21
N ARG A 98 16.15 10.33 -1.10
CA ARG A 98 17.20 11.14 -1.76
C ARG A 98 16.92 12.65 -1.71
N PRO A 99 15.80 13.17 -2.24
CA PRO A 99 15.44 14.58 -2.07
C PRO A 99 15.15 14.94 -0.61
N PHE A 100 14.63 14.01 0.20
CA PHE A 100 14.47 14.26 1.64
C PHE A 100 15.81 14.53 2.33
N ASP A 101 16.84 13.74 2.02
CA ASP A 101 18.20 13.97 2.53
C ASP A 101 18.78 15.29 1.98
N PHE A 102 18.70 15.50 0.67
CA PHE A 102 19.22 16.70 0.00
C PHE A 102 18.64 18.02 0.56
N PHE A 103 17.35 18.01 0.92
CA PHE A 103 16.67 19.17 1.52
C PHE A 103 16.68 19.15 3.04
N ASN A 104 17.54 18.36 3.69
CA ASN A 104 17.66 18.30 5.16
C ASN A 104 16.32 18.06 5.86
N GLY A 105 15.49 17.19 5.29
CA GLY A 105 14.17 16.84 5.81
C GLY A 105 13.05 17.82 5.45
N GLU A 106 13.33 18.86 4.65
CA GLU A 106 12.34 19.73 4.02
C GLU A 106 11.93 19.19 2.64
N PHE A 107 11.42 17.96 2.60
CA PHE A 107 10.80 17.39 1.41
C PHE A 107 9.47 16.73 1.79
N GLU A 108 8.36 17.25 1.25
CA GLU A 108 7.01 16.82 1.61
C GLU A 108 6.14 16.50 0.39
N CYS A 109 5.10 15.71 0.62
CA CYS A 109 4.09 15.44 -0.39
C CYS A 109 3.06 16.58 -0.43
N GLU A 110 2.79 17.08 -1.64
CA GLU A 110 1.64 17.92 -1.96
C GLU A 110 0.56 17.07 -2.62
N VAL A 111 -0.63 17.08 -2.01
CA VAL A 111 -1.75 16.24 -2.43
C VAL A 111 -2.79 17.07 -3.16
N PHE A 112 -3.25 16.57 -4.30
CA PHE A 112 -4.42 17.09 -5.01
C PHE A 112 -5.47 15.98 -5.22
N TYR A 113 -6.71 16.35 -5.52
CA TYR A 113 -7.87 15.44 -5.44
C TYR A 113 -8.54 15.17 -6.79
N ILE A 114 -7.74 14.99 -7.85
CA ILE A 114 -8.24 14.63 -9.18
C ILE A 114 -7.96 13.15 -9.47
N PRO A 115 -8.94 12.36 -9.92
CA PRO A 115 -8.76 10.92 -10.10
C PRO A 115 -7.69 10.57 -11.13
N LEU A 116 -6.94 9.53 -10.81
CA LEU A 116 -6.15 8.75 -11.75
C LEU A 116 -6.80 7.36 -11.84
N PHE A 117 -6.89 6.84 -13.06
CA PHE A 117 -7.39 5.50 -13.32
C PHE A 117 -6.21 4.62 -13.76
N ALA A 118 -5.77 3.71 -12.90
CA ALA A 118 -4.67 2.79 -13.13
C ALA A 118 -5.16 1.41 -13.53
N ASP A 119 -4.25 0.66 -14.15
CA ASP A 119 -4.48 -0.72 -14.57
C ASP A 119 -4.07 -1.68 -13.45
N ALA A 120 -4.94 -2.65 -13.18
CA ALA A 120 -4.59 -3.84 -12.44
C ALA A 120 -3.73 -4.79 -13.30
N VAL A 121 -3.05 -5.73 -12.65
CA VAL A 121 -2.23 -6.75 -13.35
C VAL A 121 -3.10 -7.53 -14.32
N TYR A 122 -2.66 -7.61 -15.59
CA TYR A 122 -3.44 -8.24 -16.65
C TYR A 122 -2.58 -8.98 -17.68
N HIS A 123 -3.07 -10.17 -18.02
CA HIS A 123 -2.59 -11.13 -18.97
C HIS A 123 -3.80 -11.92 -19.49
N PRO A 124 -3.84 -12.31 -20.78
CA PRO A 124 -4.96 -13.08 -21.35
C PRO A 124 -5.23 -14.40 -20.60
N ASN A 125 -4.18 -15.04 -20.09
CA ASN A 125 -4.29 -16.23 -19.24
C ASN A 125 -4.55 -15.84 -17.77
N LYS A 126 -5.69 -16.29 -17.23
CA LYS A 126 -6.14 -16.03 -15.85
C LYS A 126 -5.22 -16.60 -14.75
N ILE A 127 -4.54 -17.71 -15.01
CA ILE A 127 -3.59 -18.29 -14.05
C ILE A 127 -2.32 -17.43 -14.01
N THR A 128 -1.85 -17.00 -15.18
CA THR A 128 -0.70 -16.09 -15.28
C THR A 128 -0.96 -14.78 -14.54
N ASN A 129 -2.19 -14.24 -14.60
CA ASN A 129 -2.58 -13.07 -13.79
C ASN A 129 -2.30 -13.24 -12.31
N LEU A 130 -2.69 -14.38 -11.74
CA LEU A 130 -2.51 -14.66 -10.31
C LEU A 130 -1.02 -14.78 -9.95
N ILE A 131 -0.24 -15.46 -10.80
CA ILE A 131 1.21 -15.62 -10.63
C ILE A 131 1.91 -14.26 -10.72
N GLU A 132 1.59 -13.44 -11.72
CA GLU A 132 2.19 -12.12 -11.90
C GLU A 132 1.82 -11.16 -10.76
N GLN A 133 0.56 -11.19 -10.32
CA GLN A 133 0.13 -10.42 -9.16
C GLN A 133 0.90 -10.83 -7.90
N TYR A 134 1.11 -12.14 -7.69
CA TYR A 134 1.91 -12.63 -6.57
C TYR A 134 3.35 -12.12 -6.64
N HIS A 135 4.01 -12.24 -7.79
CA HIS A 135 5.37 -11.72 -7.98
C HIS A 135 5.45 -10.20 -7.75
N GLN A 136 4.45 -9.44 -8.21
CA GLN A 136 4.38 -8.00 -7.93
C GLN A 136 4.40 -7.71 -6.42
N LEU A 137 3.67 -8.51 -5.63
CA LEU A 137 3.61 -8.34 -4.18
C LEU A 137 4.87 -8.81 -3.48
N VAL A 138 5.58 -9.81 -4.01
CA VAL A 138 6.88 -10.22 -3.44
C VAL A 138 7.87 -9.08 -3.63
N ARG A 139 7.86 -8.43 -4.80
CA ARG A 139 8.63 -7.22 -5.06
C ARG A 139 8.28 -6.13 -4.05
N TRP A 140 7.00 -5.84 -3.83
CA TRP A 140 6.56 -4.85 -2.83
C TRP A 140 6.98 -5.23 -1.40
N GLY A 141 6.97 -6.52 -1.06
CA GLY A 141 7.50 -7.05 0.19
C GLY A 141 9.00 -6.79 0.35
N TRP A 142 9.78 -7.00 -0.71
CA TRP A 142 11.22 -6.69 -0.77
C TRP A 142 11.48 -5.17 -0.64
N GLY A 143 10.48 -4.35 -0.94
CA GLY A 143 10.48 -2.89 -0.73
C GLY A 143 10.69 -2.42 0.70
N ILE A 144 10.72 -3.35 1.67
CA ILE A 144 11.20 -3.09 3.02
C ILE A 144 12.59 -2.45 3.04
N ILE A 145 13.40 -2.57 1.98
CA ILE A 145 14.68 -1.86 1.80
C ILE A 145 14.58 -0.33 1.97
N SER A 146 13.40 0.27 1.75
CA SER A 146 13.17 1.69 2.07
C SER A 146 13.46 1.98 3.56
N PHE A 147 13.22 1.02 4.46
CA PHE A 147 13.46 1.16 5.89
C PHE A 147 14.94 1.36 6.27
N PRO A 148 15.89 0.48 5.92
CA PRO A 148 17.30 0.73 6.20
C PRO A 148 17.83 1.98 5.49
N ILE A 149 17.36 2.31 4.29
CA ILE A 149 17.72 3.56 3.59
C ILE A 149 17.30 4.77 4.40
N ALA A 150 16.05 4.79 4.88
CA ALA A 150 15.54 5.82 5.75
C ALA A 150 16.36 5.95 7.04
N CYS A 151 16.61 4.85 7.73
CA CYS A 151 17.40 4.83 8.96
C CYS A 151 18.80 5.42 8.71
N LYS A 152 19.45 5.06 7.60
CA LYS A 152 20.74 5.63 7.21
C LYS A 152 20.66 7.15 7.06
N VAL A 153 19.72 7.65 6.26
CA VAL A 153 19.52 9.10 6.05
C VAL A 153 19.24 9.83 7.37
N LEU A 154 18.36 9.28 8.20
CA LEU A 154 17.97 9.87 9.48
C LEU A 154 19.12 9.85 10.50
N LEU A 155 20.03 8.88 10.45
CA LEU A 155 21.18 8.81 11.35
C LEU A 155 22.33 9.70 10.89
N GLU A 156 22.67 9.66 9.59
CA GLU A 156 23.84 10.34 9.04
C GLU A 156 23.62 11.86 8.88
N ASN A 157 22.44 12.28 8.44
CA ASN A 157 22.18 13.71 8.23
C ASN A 157 21.82 14.43 9.53
N LYS A 158 22.78 15.19 10.06
CA LYS A 158 22.66 15.96 11.31
C LYS A 158 21.81 17.23 11.18
N ASN A 159 21.60 17.72 9.96
CA ASN A 159 20.82 18.94 9.72
C ASN A 159 19.30 18.71 9.83
N ILE A 160 18.86 17.45 9.78
CA ILE A 160 17.45 17.10 9.94
C ILE A 160 17.06 17.27 11.42
N PRO A 161 16.02 18.06 11.75
CA PRO A 161 15.54 18.22 13.12
C PRO A 161 15.12 16.88 13.76
N LEU A 162 15.48 16.65 15.02
CA LEU A 162 15.16 15.42 15.76
C LEU A 162 13.65 15.11 15.76
N SER A 163 12.80 16.13 15.89
CA SER A 163 11.34 15.96 15.84
C SER A 163 10.86 15.33 14.53
N LYS A 164 11.47 15.72 13.39
CA LYS A 164 11.17 15.13 12.09
C LYS A 164 11.67 13.69 11.99
N LYS A 165 12.85 13.41 12.54
CA LYS A 165 13.40 12.04 12.59
C LYS A 165 12.47 11.11 13.36
N PHE A 166 12.07 11.48 14.57
CA PHE A 166 11.15 10.68 15.39
C PHE A 166 9.78 10.53 14.72
N LYS A 167 9.27 11.59 14.09
CA LYS A 167 7.99 11.52 13.35
C LYS A 167 8.07 10.54 12.18
N LYS A 168 9.14 10.58 11.38
CA LYS A 168 9.35 9.67 10.26
C LYS A 168 9.53 8.23 10.74
N LEU A 169 10.34 8.00 11.76
CA LEU A 169 10.48 6.68 12.38
C LEU A 169 9.14 6.16 12.94
N GLY A 170 8.34 7.02 13.58
CA GLY A 170 7.02 6.66 14.08
C GLY A 170 6.07 6.22 12.96
N VAL A 171 5.99 6.97 11.86
CA VAL A 171 5.18 6.59 10.68
C VAL A 171 5.67 5.29 10.05
N MET A 172 6.99 5.10 9.94
CA MET A 172 7.55 3.87 9.40
C MET A 172 7.29 2.67 10.32
N PHE A 173 7.39 2.86 11.63
CA PHE A 173 7.06 1.83 12.62
C PHE A 173 5.59 1.44 12.54
N GLU A 174 4.67 2.41 12.42
CA GLU A 174 3.25 2.15 12.21
C GLU A 174 3.02 1.30 10.95
N LEU A 175 3.62 1.69 9.82
CA LEU A 175 3.42 1.04 8.52
C LEU A 175 4.07 -0.35 8.41
N PHE A 176 5.28 -0.53 8.96
CA PHE A 176 6.05 -1.76 8.81
C PHE A 176 5.87 -2.74 9.96
N VAL A 177 5.62 -2.26 11.17
CA VAL A 177 5.51 -3.08 12.37
C VAL A 177 4.05 -3.22 12.75
N VAL A 178 3.34 -2.14 13.07
CA VAL A 178 1.98 -2.25 13.63
C VAL A 178 1.02 -2.90 12.63
N VAL A 179 0.95 -2.41 11.40
CA VAL A 179 0.00 -2.93 10.40
C VAL A 179 0.33 -4.37 9.97
N LYS A 180 1.63 -4.66 9.76
CA LYS A 180 2.05 -5.98 9.26
C LYS A 180 2.08 -7.02 10.36
N ILE A 181 2.62 -6.71 11.53
CA ILE A 181 2.72 -7.66 12.66
C ILE A 181 1.34 -7.93 13.26
N ALA A 182 0.45 -6.92 13.38
CA ALA A 182 -0.90 -7.18 13.89
C ALA A 182 -1.67 -8.14 12.98
N ALA A 183 -1.60 -7.94 11.65
CA ALA A 183 -2.24 -8.84 10.69
C ALA A 183 -1.72 -10.29 10.83
N ILE A 184 -0.41 -10.46 11.02
CA ILE A 184 0.25 -11.77 11.16
C ILE A 184 -0.07 -12.43 12.50
N LEU A 185 -0.01 -11.67 13.60
CA LEU A 185 -0.34 -12.18 14.93
C LEU A 185 -1.79 -12.66 14.95
N PHE A 186 -2.75 -11.87 14.49
CA PHE A 186 -4.15 -12.31 14.49
C PHE A 186 -4.39 -13.52 13.57
N ALA A 187 -3.70 -13.57 12.43
CA ALA A 187 -3.82 -14.63 11.43
C ALA A 187 -3.26 -15.99 11.89
N VAL A 188 -2.09 -15.98 12.54
CA VAL A 188 -1.26 -17.18 12.72
C VAL A 188 -1.14 -17.59 14.19
N SER A 189 -1.17 -16.65 15.13
CA SER A 189 -0.88 -16.96 16.53
C SER A 189 -2.02 -17.73 17.22
N LEU A 190 -3.29 -17.47 16.87
CA LEU A 190 -4.42 -18.15 17.52
C LEU A 190 -4.46 -19.66 17.20
N PRO A 191 -4.42 -20.09 15.93
CA PRO A 191 -4.45 -21.52 15.60
C PRO A 191 -3.25 -22.26 16.17
N ILE A 192 -2.06 -21.66 16.11
CA ILE A 192 -0.83 -22.26 16.66
C ILE A 192 -0.92 -22.42 18.18
N LEU A 193 -1.45 -21.41 18.89
CA LEU A 193 -1.61 -21.45 20.34
C LEU A 193 -2.59 -22.54 20.78
N PHE A 194 -3.62 -22.86 19.99
CA PHE A 194 -4.51 -24.00 20.25
C PHE A 194 -3.90 -25.36 19.84
N LEU A 195 -3.01 -25.40 18.85
CA LEU A 195 -2.37 -26.64 18.38
C LEU A 195 -1.22 -27.12 19.27
N ILE A 196 -0.40 -26.21 19.80
CA ILE A 196 0.79 -26.55 20.61
C ILE A 196 0.41 -27.05 22.02
N HIS A 197 -0.79 -26.73 22.47
CA HIS A 197 -1.07 -26.63 23.89
C HIS A 197 -2.41 -27.31 24.21
N GLN A 198 -2.38 -28.65 24.28
CA GLN A 198 -3.53 -29.52 24.53
C GLN A 198 -4.03 -29.52 25.99
N ASP A 199 -3.20 -29.14 26.98
CA ASP A 199 -3.52 -29.14 28.43
C ASP A 199 -3.87 -27.75 29.02
N PHE A 200 -4.36 -26.84 28.18
CA PHE A 200 -4.47 -25.40 28.49
C PHE A 200 -5.75 -24.96 29.22
N GLY A 201 -6.36 -25.87 29.99
CA GLY A 201 -7.68 -25.67 30.62
C GLY A 201 -7.73 -24.82 31.90
N GLY A 202 -6.60 -24.41 32.47
CA GLY A 202 -6.54 -23.85 33.84
C GLY A 202 -6.41 -22.33 34.00
N HIS A 203 -6.20 -21.56 32.92
CA HIS A 203 -5.83 -20.14 33.05
C HIS A 203 -6.94 -19.19 32.59
N VAL A 204 -7.34 -18.25 33.47
CA VAL A 204 -8.41 -17.23 33.26
C VAL A 204 -8.19 -16.38 31.99
N TYR A 205 -6.93 -16.18 31.59
CA TYR A 205 -6.57 -15.44 30.38
C TYR A 205 -7.04 -16.12 29.09
N LEU A 206 -7.16 -17.45 29.04
CA LEU A 206 -7.58 -18.19 27.85
C LEU A 206 -9.09 -18.15 27.58
N TYR A 207 -9.94 -17.96 28.60
CA TYR A 207 -11.37 -17.70 28.36
C TYR A 207 -11.60 -16.27 27.86
N SER A 208 -10.81 -15.34 28.41
CA SER A 208 -10.97 -13.92 28.13
C SER A 208 -10.39 -13.54 26.76
N LEU A 209 -9.33 -14.22 26.28
CA LEU A 209 -8.66 -13.89 25.03
C LEU A 209 -9.55 -14.09 23.79
N PRO A 210 -10.18 -15.25 23.52
CA PRO A 210 -11.09 -15.41 22.39
C PRO A 210 -12.28 -14.46 22.46
N LYS A 211 -12.80 -14.18 23.66
CA LYS A 211 -13.90 -13.24 23.86
C LYS A 211 -13.48 -11.80 23.54
N THR A 212 -12.31 -11.39 24.04
CA THR A 212 -11.74 -10.05 23.77
C THR A 212 -11.43 -9.88 22.29
N LEU A 213 -10.84 -10.90 21.67
CA LEU A 213 -10.59 -10.93 20.24
C LEU A 213 -11.87 -10.92 19.43
N SER A 214 -12.90 -11.67 19.83
CA SER A 214 -14.20 -11.65 19.16
C SER A 214 -14.82 -10.26 19.20
N VAL A 215 -14.80 -9.57 20.35
CA VAL A 215 -15.29 -8.19 20.48
C VAL A 215 -14.47 -7.25 19.61
N LEU A 216 -13.14 -7.34 19.68
CA LEU A 216 -12.24 -6.50 18.90
C LEU A 216 -12.42 -6.72 17.39
N MET A 217 -12.52 -7.97 16.92
CA MET A 217 -12.77 -8.30 15.52
C MET A 217 -14.16 -7.85 15.06
N THR A 218 -15.17 -7.93 15.93
CA THR A 218 -16.51 -7.40 15.63
C THR A 218 -16.45 -5.89 15.44
N LEU A 219 -15.80 -5.16 16.36
CA LEU A 219 -15.62 -3.71 16.26
C LEU A 219 -14.83 -3.32 15.00
N LEU A 220 -13.73 -4.01 14.71
CA LEU A 220 -12.93 -3.78 13.50
C LEU A 220 -13.76 -4.02 12.23
N THR A 221 -14.56 -5.09 12.19
CA THR A 221 -15.44 -5.38 11.05
C THR A 221 -16.49 -4.28 10.87
N CYS A 222 -17.09 -3.78 11.95
CA CYS A 222 -18.01 -2.64 11.89
C CYS A 222 -17.32 -1.37 11.34
N CYS A 223 -16.08 -1.11 11.74
CA CYS A 223 -15.28 0.02 11.23
C CYS A 223 -14.93 -0.11 9.74
N MET A 224 -15.01 -1.31 9.14
CA MET A 224 -14.82 -1.49 7.69
C MET A 224 -16.05 -1.09 6.87
N ILE A 225 -17.25 -1.00 7.47
CA ILE A 225 -18.50 -0.68 6.74
C ILE A 225 -18.41 0.66 5.99
N PRO A 226 -17.96 1.78 6.61
CA PRO A 226 -17.79 3.04 5.89
C PRO A 226 -16.77 2.95 4.74
N MET A 227 -15.69 2.17 4.92
CA MET A 227 -14.68 1.98 3.85
C MET A 227 -15.28 1.21 2.67
N LEU A 228 -16.08 0.17 2.94
CA LEU A 228 -16.78 -0.58 1.89
C LEU A 228 -17.78 0.29 1.13
N TYR A 229 -18.49 1.16 1.85
CA TYR A 229 -19.41 2.13 1.24
C TYR A 229 -18.67 3.10 0.31
N ILE A 230 -17.57 3.70 0.78
CA ILE A 230 -16.75 4.60 -0.06
C ILE A 230 -16.18 3.84 -1.26
N LYS A 231 -15.67 2.62 -1.06
CA LYS A 231 -15.17 1.77 -2.14
C LYS A 231 -16.24 1.54 -3.20
N TYR A 232 -17.46 1.23 -2.79
CA TYR A 232 -18.59 0.99 -3.69
C TYR A 232 -18.91 2.22 -4.55
N GLN A 233 -18.90 3.41 -3.97
CA GLN A 233 -19.12 4.67 -4.70
C GLN A 233 -18.04 4.96 -5.76
N LEU A 234 -16.84 4.40 -5.59
CA LEU A 234 -15.70 4.57 -6.49
C LEU A 234 -15.59 3.44 -7.54
N LEU A 235 -16.44 2.41 -7.46
CA LEU A 235 -16.43 1.31 -8.43
C LEU A 235 -16.88 1.81 -9.81
N PRO A 236 -16.27 1.30 -10.89
CA PRO A 236 -16.83 1.49 -12.22
C PRO A 236 -18.22 0.83 -12.29
N SER A 237 -19.07 1.33 -13.20
CA SER A 237 -20.39 0.74 -13.43
C SER A 237 -20.26 -0.75 -13.77
N HIS A 238 -21.18 -1.56 -13.23
CA HIS A 238 -21.24 -2.98 -13.56
C HIS A 238 -21.41 -3.20 -15.07
N PRO A 239 -20.90 -4.32 -15.62
CA PRO A 239 -21.11 -4.64 -17.03
C PRO A 239 -22.61 -4.68 -17.38
N SER A 240 -22.97 -4.18 -18.56
CA SER A 240 -24.38 -4.09 -19.03
C SER A 240 -25.13 -5.41 -18.97
N ASP A 241 -24.42 -6.52 -19.13
CA ASP A 241 -24.99 -7.86 -19.27
C ASP A 241 -25.24 -8.55 -17.91
N TRP A 242 -24.96 -7.84 -16.80
CA TRP A 242 -25.13 -8.38 -15.45
C TRP A 242 -26.54 -8.12 -14.90
N ASN A 243 -27.27 -9.21 -14.64
CA ASN A 243 -28.50 -9.13 -13.86
C ASN A 243 -28.24 -8.75 -12.39
N LYS A 244 -29.29 -8.31 -11.68
CA LYS A 244 -29.19 -7.88 -10.27
C LYS A 244 -28.62 -8.96 -9.35
N PHE A 245 -28.89 -10.24 -9.63
CA PHE A 245 -28.33 -11.37 -8.87
C PHE A 245 -26.81 -11.47 -9.00
N LYS A 246 -26.24 -11.29 -10.21
CA LYS A 246 -24.79 -11.26 -10.41
C LYS A 246 -24.15 -10.08 -9.70
N GLN A 247 -24.81 -8.91 -9.72
CA GLN A 247 -24.33 -7.72 -9.01
C GLN A 247 -24.29 -7.96 -7.49
N VAL A 248 -25.35 -8.49 -6.89
CA VAL A 248 -25.38 -8.83 -5.46
C VAL A 248 -24.40 -9.96 -5.12
N GLY A 249 -24.36 -11.01 -5.93
CA GLY A 249 -23.46 -12.15 -5.75
C GLY A 249 -21.99 -11.74 -5.76
N HIS A 250 -21.61 -10.77 -6.59
CA HIS A 250 -20.26 -10.19 -6.58
C HIS A 250 -19.88 -9.64 -5.20
N PHE A 251 -20.74 -8.85 -4.57
CA PHE A 251 -20.47 -8.29 -3.23
C PHE A 251 -20.36 -9.37 -2.16
N LEU A 252 -21.24 -10.37 -2.21
CA LEU A 252 -21.23 -11.48 -1.26
C LEU A 252 -19.97 -12.34 -1.37
N ILE A 253 -19.44 -12.54 -2.59
CA ILE A 253 -18.19 -13.27 -2.83
C ILE A 253 -16.97 -12.43 -2.42
N GLU A 254 -17.04 -11.11 -2.55
CA GLU A 254 -15.90 -10.25 -2.27
C GLU A 254 -15.51 -10.24 -0.79
N VAL A 255 -16.47 -10.31 0.13
CA VAL A 255 -16.22 -10.33 1.58
C VAL A 255 -15.33 -11.50 2.02
N PRO A 256 -15.66 -12.78 1.77
CA PRO A 256 -14.79 -13.89 2.11
C PRO A 256 -13.45 -13.85 1.35
N LEU A 257 -13.42 -13.25 0.16
CA LEU A 257 -12.20 -13.13 -0.64
C LEU A 257 -11.14 -12.24 0.02
N HIS A 258 -11.55 -11.23 0.79
CA HIS A 258 -10.60 -10.39 1.54
C HIS A 258 -9.80 -11.22 2.55
N PHE A 259 -10.40 -12.23 3.18
CA PHE A 259 -9.67 -13.14 4.07
C PHE A 259 -8.66 -13.96 3.28
N VAL A 260 -9.05 -14.55 2.14
CA VAL A 260 -8.13 -15.31 1.28
C VAL A 260 -6.95 -14.43 0.86
N ILE A 261 -7.22 -13.20 0.42
CA ILE A 261 -6.21 -12.22 0.03
C ILE A 261 -5.28 -11.88 1.20
N LEU A 262 -5.82 -11.68 2.40
CA LEU A 262 -5.05 -11.38 3.61
C LEU A 262 -4.01 -12.48 3.88
N TYR A 263 -4.42 -13.74 3.89
CA TYR A 263 -3.54 -14.87 4.22
C TYR A 263 -2.59 -15.25 3.08
N THR A 264 -2.95 -14.98 1.83
CA THR A 264 -2.14 -15.39 0.66
C THR A 264 -1.36 -14.21 0.09
N TYR A 265 -2.01 -13.27 -0.57
CA TYR A 265 -1.38 -12.16 -1.30
C TYR A 265 -0.83 -11.05 -0.39
N ALA A 266 -1.41 -10.82 0.80
CA ALA A 266 -0.95 -9.77 1.71
C ALA A 266 0.06 -10.27 2.74
N PHE A 267 0.02 -11.55 3.14
CA PHE A 267 0.93 -12.10 4.12
C PHE A 267 2.19 -12.72 3.49
N ILE A 268 2.01 -13.75 2.65
CA ILE A 268 3.12 -14.59 2.17
C ILE A 268 4.18 -13.75 1.42
N PRO A 269 3.83 -12.88 0.45
CA PRO A 269 4.81 -12.07 -0.26
C PRO A 269 5.58 -11.10 0.65
N PHE A 270 4.91 -10.55 1.66
CA PHE A 270 5.48 -9.61 2.61
C PHE A 270 6.29 -10.29 3.72
N LEU A 271 6.23 -11.62 3.82
CA LEU A 271 7.16 -12.44 4.59
C LEU A 271 8.38 -12.83 3.74
N ILE A 272 8.13 -13.29 2.50
CA ILE A 272 9.18 -13.78 1.59
C ILE A 272 10.10 -12.65 1.15
N GLY A 273 9.59 -11.49 0.77
CA GLY A 273 10.39 -10.36 0.29
C GLY A 273 11.48 -9.94 1.29
N PRO A 274 11.14 -9.62 2.55
CA PRO A 274 12.12 -9.33 3.58
C PRO A 274 13.08 -10.51 3.87
N LEU A 275 12.58 -11.75 3.88
CA LEU A 275 13.43 -12.92 4.09
C LEU A 275 14.47 -13.10 2.98
N MET A 276 14.09 -12.87 1.72
CA MET A 276 15.03 -12.87 0.59
C MET A 276 16.14 -11.84 0.80
N MET A 277 15.78 -10.62 1.23
CA MET A 277 16.75 -9.58 1.55
C MET A 277 17.69 -9.98 2.69
N MET A 278 17.17 -10.59 3.78
CA MET A 278 17.98 -11.10 4.89
C MET A 278 18.96 -12.19 4.46
N LEU A 279 18.59 -13.00 3.47
CA LEU A 279 19.43 -14.03 2.87
C LEU A 279 20.37 -13.49 1.78
N GLY A 280 20.46 -12.17 1.59
CA GLY A 280 21.32 -11.53 0.59
C GLY A 280 20.87 -11.74 -0.86
N LYS A 281 19.63 -12.20 -1.08
CA LYS A 281 19.08 -12.40 -2.43
C LYS A 281 18.45 -11.11 -2.94
N ASN A 282 18.89 -10.69 -4.13
CA ASN A 282 18.25 -9.62 -4.88
C ASN A 282 16.96 -10.13 -5.52
N TYR A 283 15.94 -9.27 -5.58
CA TYR A 283 14.76 -9.53 -6.38
C TYR A 283 14.97 -8.95 -7.78
N GLU A 284 15.07 -9.81 -8.80
CA GLU A 284 15.24 -9.37 -10.18
C GLU A 284 14.01 -8.57 -10.65
N TYR A 285 14.27 -7.43 -11.28
CA TYR A 285 13.21 -6.60 -11.85
C TYR A 285 12.61 -7.30 -13.07
N LYS A 286 11.36 -7.77 -12.93
CA LYS A 286 10.57 -8.30 -14.05
C LYS A 286 9.47 -7.30 -14.41
N ILE A 287 9.44 -6.89 -15.68
CA ILE A 287 8.35 -6.05 -16.21
C ILE A 287 7.08 -6.89 -16.21
N ILE A 288 6.10 -6.47 -15.41
CA ILE A 288 4.79 -7.10 -15.34
C ILE A 288 3.89 -6.38 -16.35
N LYS A 289 3.25 -7.16 -17.21
CA LYS A 289 2.34 -6.59 -18.20
C LYS A 289 1.11 -6.04 -17.49
N LYS A 290 0.76 -4.82 -17.86
CA LYS A 290 -0.47 -4.15 -17.51
C LYS A 290 -1.15 -3.76 -18.81
N PHE A 291 -2.47 -3.61 -18.76
CA PHE A 291 -3.27 -3.25 -19.93
C PHE A 291 -2.84 -1.89 -20.49
#